data_AF-A0A662GLB5-F1
#
_entry.id   AF-A0A662GLB5-F1
#
_cell.length_a   1.000
_cell.length_b   1.000
_cell.length_c   1.000
_cell.angle_alpha   90.00
_cell.angle_beta   90.00
_cell.angle_gamma   90.00
#
_symmetry.space_group_name_H-M   'P 1'
#
loop_
_entity.id
_entity.type
_entity.pdbx_description
1 polymer ?
#
loop_
_entity_poly.entity_id
_entity_poly.type
_entity_poly.pdbx_seq_one_letter_code
_entity_poly.pdbx_strand_id
1 'polypeptide(L)' 'MLDKVIPGIYSNSTLIYAPEIKFYAMKFETDRNLRTKIENLFVAGDGAGVSRGIVGTIVTGIIAAKV' A
#
# COMPACT_ATOMS: atom_id res chain seq x y z
N MET A 1 11.03 -9.56 -25.62
CA MET A 1 12.20 -9.00 -24.89
C MET A 1 12.44 -9.75 -23.59
N LEU A 2 11.41 -9.94 -22.75
CA LEU A 2 11.54 -10.70 -21.50
C LEU A 2 11.96 -12.16 -21.71
N ASP A 3 11.48 -12.82 -22.77
CA ASP A 3 11.90 -14.19 -23.13
C ASP A 3 13.39 -14.32 -23.50
N LYS A 4 14.04 -13.22 -23.91
CA LYS A 4 15.50 -13.21 -24.12
C LYS A 4 16.28 -13.19 -22.82
N VAL A 5 15.66 -12.71 -21.74
CA VAL A 5 16.24 -12.62 -20.39
C VAL A 5 15.87 -13.86 -19.56
N ILE A 6 14.65 -14.37 -19.75
CA ILE A 6 14.11 -15.56 -19.08
C ILE A 6 13.54 -16.48 -20.17
N PRO A 7 14.35 -17.38 -20.76
CA PRO A 7 13.92 -18.27 -21.84
C PRO A 7 12.74 -19.16 -21.45
N GLY A 8 11.72 -19.23 -22.31
CA GLY A 8 10.53 -20.07 -22.11
C GLY A 8 9.39 -19.36 -21.37
N ILE A 9 9.58 -18.10 -20.94
CA ILE A 9 8.53 -17.33 -20.27
C ILE A 9 7.38 -16.97 -21.21
N TYR A 10 7.63 -16.96 -22.53
CA TYR A 10 6.61 -16.75 -23.56
C TYR A 10 6.04 -18.08 -24.14
N SER A 11 6.27 -19.22 -23.47
CA SER A 11 5.65 -20.49 -23.86
C SER A 11 4.13 -20.46 -23.65
N ASN A 12 3.39 -21.14 -24.53
CA ASN A 12 1.93 -21.33 -24.39
C ASN A 12 1.53 -22.07 -23.11
N SER A 13 2.47 -22.76 -22.46
CA SER A 13 2.26 -23.48 -21.20
C SER A 13 2.60 -22.63 -19.96
N THR A 14 3.08 -21.40 -20.14
CA THR A 14 3.54 -20.54 -19.03
C THR A 14 2.46 -19.52 -18.68
N LEU A 15 1.95 -19.58 -17.44
CA LEU A 15 1.11 -18.53 -16.88
C LEU A 15 1.97 -17.50 -16.18
N ILE A 16 1.95 -16.25 -16.68
CA ILE A 16 2.59 -15.14 -15.99
C ILE A 16 1.65 -14.63 -14.91
N TYR A 17 2.00 -14.86 -13.65
CA TYR A 17 1.32 -14.31 -12.49
C TYR A 17 2.21 -13.27 -11.82
N ALA A 18 1.74 -12.03 -11.77
CA ALA A 18 2.44 -10.93 -11.13
C ALA A 18 1.44 -10.02 -10.41
N PRO A 19 1.80 -9.45 -9.24
CA PRO A 19 0.97 -8.46 -8.59
C PRO A 19 0.91 -7.18 -9.42
N GLU A 20 -0.28 -6.58 -9.53
CA GLU A 20 -0.41 -5.21 -10.02
C GLU A 20 0.11 -4.26 -8.94
N ILE A 21 1.12 -3.45 -9.28
CA ILE A 21 1.67 -2.45 -8.37
C ILE A 21 1.05 -1.09 -8.71
N LYS A 22 0.30 -0.52 -7.76
CA LYS A 22 -0.16 0.87 -7.84
C LYS A 22 0.91 1.78 -7.22
N PHE A 23 1.62 2.51 -8.06
CA PHE A 23 2.69 3.42 -7.60
C PHE A 23 2.16 4.67 -6.90
N TYR A 24 0.88 4.99 -7.07
CA TYR A 24 0.21 6.09 -6.37
C TYR A 24 -0.49 5.59 -5.10
N ALA A 25 -0.53 6.46 -4.10
CA ALA A 25 -1.40 6.31 -2.94
C ALA A 25 -2.17 7.62 -2.76
N MET A 26 -3.45 7.54 -2.38
CA MET A 26 -4.13 8.71 -1.86
C MET A 26 -3.50 9.04 -0.51
N LYS A 27 -2.87 10.20 -0.38
CA LYS A 27 -2.23 10.62 0.86
C LYS A 27 -3.08 11.70 1.52
N PHE A 28 -3.72 11.34 2.62
CA PHE A 28 -4.41 12.33 3.45
C PHE A 28 -3.39 13.17 4.23
N GLU A 29 -3.69 14.45 4.39
CA GLU A 29 -2.92 15.34 5.26
C GLU A 29 -3.33 15.09 6.71
N THR A 30 -2.37 14.74 7.55
CA THR A 30 -2.60 14.39 8.96
C THR A 30 -1.55 14.99 9.88
N ASP A 31 -1.86 15.08 11.17
CA ASP A 31 -0.88 15.35 12.21
C ASP A 31 -0.11 14.08 12.64
N ARG A 32 0.68 14.18 13.72
CA ARG A 32 1.48 13.08 14.29
C ARG A 32 0.64 11.96 14.91
N ASN A 33 -0.62 12.24 15.20
CA ASN A 33 -1.60 11.32 15.78
C ASN A 33 -2.50 10.71 14.69
N LEU A 34 -2.21 10.99 13.41
CA LEU A 34 -2.99 10.56 12.25
C LEU A 34 -4.41 11.17 12.20
N ARG A 35 -4.62 12.31 12.87
CA ARG A 35 -5.86 13.08 12.78
C ARG A 35 -5.87 13.88 11.49
N THR A 36 -7.00 13.88 10.80
CA THR A 36 -7.23 14.74 9.64
C THR A 36 -7.56 16.18 10.07
N LYS A 37 -7.84 17.05 9.09
CA LYS A 37 -8.40 18.39 9.36
C LYS A 37 -9.83 18.37 9.90
N ILE A 38 -10.52 17.24 9.75
CA ILE A 38 -11.88 17.03 10.29
C ILE A 38 -11.75 16.57 11.73
N GLU A 39 -12.46 17.25 12.62
CA GLU A 39 -12.45 16.95 14.05
C GLU A 39 -12.93 15.52 14.32
N ASN A 40 -12.25 14.81 15.21
CA ASN A 40 -12.51 13.41 15.58
C ASN A 40 -12.46 12.40 14.42
N LEU A 41 -11.86 12.77 13.27
CA LEU A 41 -11.60 11.86 12.15
C LEU A 41 -10.11 11.54 12.04
N PHE A 42 -9.81 10.25 12.18
CA PHE A 42 -8.47 9.69 12.11
C PHE A 42 -8.39 8.70 10.95
N VAL A 43 -7.21 8.59 10.35
CA VAL A 43 -6.97 7.67 9.22
C VAL A 43 -5.76 6.78 9.50
N ALA A 44 -5.81 5.54 9.05
CA ALA A 44 -4.75 4.56 9.25
C ALA A 44 -4.60 3.66 8.02
N GLY A 45 -3.45 3.01 7.90
CA GLY A 45 -3.20 2.02 6.87
C GLY A 45 -2.85 2.57 5.49
N ASP A 46 -2.69 1.63 4.56
CA ASP A 46 -2.17 1.89 3.22
C ASP A 46 -3.15 2.69 2.35
N GLY A 47 -4.46 2.45 2.53
CA GLY A 47 -5.51 3.15 1.79
C GLY A 47 -5.56 4.65 2.05
N ALA A 48 -5.12 5.08 3.23
CA ALA A 48 -5.00 6.49 3.60
C ALA A 48 -3.63 7.10 3.22
N GLY A 49 -2.71 6.29 2.67
CA GLY A 49 -1.38 6.72 2.27
C GLY A 49 -0.46 7.11 3.43
N VAL A 50 -0.80 6.68 4.66
CA VAL A 50 0.00 6.94 5.87
C VAL A 50 1.03 5.84 6.15
N SER A 51 0.86 4.66 5.55
CA SER A 51 1.81 3.54 5.66
C SER A 51 1.81 2.67 4.40
N ARG A 52 2.67 1.65 4.38
CA ARG A 52 2.70 0.59 3.37
C ARG A 52 2.97 -0.77 4.02
N GLY A 53 2.24 -1.77 3.59
CA GLY A 53 2.38 -3.16 4.04
C GLY A 53 1.72 -3.45 5.38
N ILE A 54 1.65 -4.73 5.70
CA ILE A 54 0.92 -5.28 6.86
C ILE A 54 1.36 -4.62 8.16
N VAL A 55 2.68 -4.57 8.41
CA VAL A 55 3.23 -4.03 9.65
C VAL A 55 2.93 -2.53 9.80
N GLY A 56 3.11 -1.75 8.74
CA GLY A 56 2.83 -0.32 8.76
C GLY A 56 1.36 -0.01 9.01
N THR A 57 0.46 -0.78 8.39
CA THR A 57 -0.99 -0.66 8.63
C THR A 57 -1.37 -0.96 10.08
N ILE A 58 -0.78 -1.99 10.70
CA ILE A 58 -1.04 -2.32 12.11
C ILE A 58 -0.54 -1.21 13.04
N VAL A 59 0.70 -0.73 12.85
CA VAL A 59 1.28 0.32 13.69
C VAL A 59 0.46 1.61 13.60
N THR A 60 0.07 2.03 12.40
CA THR A 60 -0.75 3.23 12.22
C THR A 60 -2.14 3.07 12.82
N GLY A 61 -2.74 1.89 12.75
CA GLY A 61 -4.01 1.59 13.43
C GLY A 61 -3.92 1.76 14.95
N ILE A 62 -2.83 1.28 15.58
CA ILE A 62 -2.59 1.45 17.01
C ILE A 62 -2.38 2.93 17.38
N ILE A 63 -1.68 3.71 16.54
CA ILE A 63 -1.47 5.15 16.78
C ILE A 63 -2.81 5.88 16.75
N ALA A 64 -3.62 5.65 15.72
CA ALA A 64 -4.92 6.30 15.55
C ALA A 64 -5.91 5.94 16.69
N ALA A 65 -5.80 4.75 17.29
CA ALA A 65 -6.69 4.29 18.35
C ALA A 65 -6.28 4.72 19.78
N LYS A 66 -5.07 5.25 19.97
CA LYS A 66 -4.56 5.66 21.30
C LYS A 66 -5.00 7.05 21.74
N VAL A 67 -5.62 7.80 20.84
CA VAL A 67 -5.99 9.21 20.97
C VAL A 67 -7.49 9.31 21.22
#